data_AF-A0A956HB23-F1
#
_entry.id   AF-A0A956HB23-F1
#
_cell.length_a   1.000
_cell.length_b   1.000
_cell.length_c   1.000
_cell.angle_alpha   90.00
_cell.angle_beta   90.00
_cell.angle_gamma   90.00
#
_symmetry.space_group_name_H-M   'P 1'
#
loop_
_entity.id
_entity.type
_entity.pdbx_description
1 polymer ?
#
loop_
_entity_poly.entity_id
_entity_poly.type
_entity_poly.pdbx_seq_one_letter_code
_entity_poly.pdbx_strand_id
1 'polypeptide(L)'
;MRILSFAGTPAAMGEAFGESCREEIAQLYQKRLQNAVNQAKQHGGRDVGEDAVLAVARACIEPTRAHHPEGFAELEGIARGAGLPVDKILAMNGLTDIRDVLAWGGDLESAGGCSAFVVSGDWTQSGKLLCGQTWDLASDNMPHVLGVHR
;
A
#
# COMPACT_ATOMS: atom_id res chain seq x y z
N MET A 1 17.29 -7.53 -2.25
CA MET A 1 16.34 -6.42 -1.96
C MET A 1 17.12 -5.12 -1.97
N ARG A 2 16.68 -4.12 -2.74
CA ARG A 2 17.28 -2.78 -2.77
C ARG A 2 16.83 -2.01 -1.52
N ILE A 3 17.74 -1.25 -0.89
CA ILE A 3 17.45 -0.43 0.30
C ILE A 3 17.64 1.04 -0.07
N LEU A 4 16.65 1.87 0.25
CA LEU A 4 16.69 3.32 0.06
C LEU A 4 16.69 4.01 1.42
N SER A 5 17.33 5.17 1.51
CA SER A 5 17.43 5.95 2.75
C SER A 5 17.05 7.40 2.50
N PHE A 6 16.13 7.91 3.32
CA PHE A 6 15.64 9.28 3.24
C PHE A 6 15.73 9.94 4.61
N ALA A 7 15.81 11.26 4.63
CA ALA A 7 15.84 12.04 5.86
C ALA A 7 15.19 13.41 5.60
N GLY A 8 14.72 14.05 6.66
CA GLY A 8 14.07 15.36 6.59
C GLY A 8 12.63 15.30 7.07
N THR A 9 11.82 16.26 6.63
CA THR A 9 10.39 16.26 6.95
C THR A 9 9.67 15.11 6.23
N PRO A 10 8.51 14.62 6.73
CA PRO A 10 7.72 13.60 6.04
C PRO A 10 7.45 13.94 4.57
N ALA A 11 7.10 15.21 4.28
CA ALA A 11 6.89 15.68 2.91
C ALA A 11 8.15 15.57 2.02
N ALA A 12 9.33 15.91 2.55
CA ALA A 12 10.59 15.82 1.82
C ALA A 12 11.02 14.37 1.59
N MET A 13 10.83 13.50 2.59
CA MET A 13 11.10 12.08 2.46
C MET A 13 10.20 11.43 1.41
N GLY A 14 8.89 11.75 1.45
CA GLY A 14 7.95 11.28 0.45
C GLY A 14 8.33 11.71 -0.97
N GLU A 15 8.71 12.98 -1.15
CA GLU A 15 9.11 13.51 -2.46
C GLU A 15 10.36 12.83 -3.00
N ALA A 16 11.40 12.69 -2.18
CA ALA A 16 12.62 11.97 -2.56
C ALA A 16 12.35 10.49 -2.88
N PHE A 17 11.47 9.82 -2.12
CA PHE A 17 11.03 8.45 -2.43
C PHE A 17 10.30 8.38 -3.77
N GLY A 18 9.33 9.28 -3.98
CA GLY A 18 8.57 9.37 -5.22
C GLY A 18 9.47 9.59 -6.44
N GLU A 19 10.47 10.46 -6.33
CA GLU A 19 11.45 10.70 -7.39
C GLU A 19 12.32 9.48 -7.67
N SER A 20 12.80 8.83 -6.60
CA SER A 20 13.70 7.66 -6.69
C SER A 20 13.01 6.42 -7.27
N CYS A 21 11.68 6.37 -7.26
CA CYS A 21 10.88 5.23 -7.69
C CYS A 21 9.79 5.64 -8.70
N ARG A 22 9.96 6.76 -9.42
CA ARG A 22 8.94 7.38 -10.26
C ARG A 22 8.31 6.40 -11.25
N GLU A 23 9.15 5.65 -11.97
CA GLU A 23 8.71 4.69 -12.98
C GLU A 23 8.08 3.45 -12.33
N GLU A 24 8.70 2.92 -11.27
CA GLU A 24 8.20 1.75 -10.56
C GLU A 24 6.85 2.01 -9.87
N ILE A 25 6.61 3.23 -9.37
CA ILE A 25 5.33 3.65 -8.78
C ILE A 25 4.24 3.68 -9.86
N ALA A 26 4.51 4.23 -11.03
CA ALA A 26 3.54 4.24 -12.13
C ALA A 26 3.20 2.81 -12.58
N GLN A 27 4.18 1.92 -12.67
CA GLN A 27 3.98 0.50 -12.99
C GLN A 27 3.17 -0.23 -11.91
N LEU A 28 3.50 -0.02 -10.64
CA LEU A 28 2.81 -0.62 -9.51
C LEU A 28 1.36 -0.14 -9.42
N TYR A 29 1.10 1.13 -9.72
CA TYR A 29 -0.26 1.67 -9.78
C TYR A 29 -1.14 0.88 -10.75
N GLN A 30 -0.64 0.63 -11.97
CA GLN A 30 -1.40 -0.12 -12.98
C GLN A 30 -1.69 -1.56 -12.51
N LYS A 31 -0.72 -2.22 -11.88
CA LYS A 31 -0.91 -3.57 -11.30
C LYS A 31 -1.94 -3.58 -10.19
N ARG A 32 -1.85 -2.63 -9.25
CA ARG A 32 -2.79 -2.52 -8.12
C ARG A 32 -4.19 -2.15 -8.57
N LEU A 33 -4.32 -1.24 -9.55
CA LEU A 33 -5.60 -0.90 -10.18
C LEU A 33 -6.25 -2.14 -10.80
N GLN A 34 -5.49 -2.89 -11.61
CA GLN A 34 -5.99 -4.12 -12.24
C GLN A 34 -6.39 -5.17 -11.19
N ASN A 35 -5.63 -5.30 -10.11
CA ASN A 35 -5.95 -6.17 -8.99
C ASN A 35 -7.27 -5.78 -8.31
N ALA A 36 -7.43 -4.51 -7.94
CA ALA A 36 -8.65 -3.99 -7.29
C ALA A 36 -9.89 -4.24 -8.17
N VAL A 37 -9.80 -3.90 -9.45
CA VAL A 37 -10.89 -4.06 -10.42
C VAL A 37 -11.26 -5.54 -10.59
N ASN A 38 -10.28 -6.42 -10.77
CA ASN A 38 -10.55 -7.85 -10.96
C ASN A 38 -11.15 -8.49 -9.71
N GLN A 39 -10.62 -8.15 -8.54
CA GLN A 39 -11.11 -8.69 -7.29
C GLN A 39 -12.54 -8.23 -7.02
N ALA A 40 -12.83 -6.94 -7.20
CA ALA A 40 -14.18 -6.43 -7.02
C ALA A 40 -15.18 -7.08 -7.99
N LYS A 41 -14.81 -7.27 -9.27
CA LYS A 41 -15.64 -8.01 -10.24
C LYS A 41 -15.95 -9.44 -9.79
N GLN A 42 -14.96 -10.14 -9.26
CA GLN A 42 -15.13 -11.52 -8.77
C GLN A 42 -16.04 -11.60 -7.55
N HIS A 43 -16.03 -10.56 -6.71
CA HIS A 43 -16.70 -10.54 -5.41
C HIS A 43 -17.95 -9.65 -5.40
N GLY A 44 -18.62 -9.48 -6.54
CA GLY A 44 -19.96 -8.87 -6.60
C GLY A 44 -20.00 -7.35 -6.80
N GLY A 45 -18.85 -6.71 -7.03
CA GLY A 45 -18.75 -5.30 -7.42
C GLY A 45 -19.40 -5.03 -8.78
N ARG A 46 -20.17 -3.95 -8.87
CA ARG A 46 -20.96 -3.58 -10.06
C ARG A 46 -20.33 -2.48 -10.89
N ASP A 47 -19.85 -1.42 -10.23
CA ASP A 47 -19.12 -0.31 -10.84
C ASP A 47 -17.67 -0.35 -10.37
N VAL A 48 -16.79 -0.83 -11.25
CA VAL A 48 -15.47 -1.38 -10.87
C VAL A 48 -14.41 -0.97 -11.90
N GLY A 49 -14.34 0.34 -12.17
CA GLY A 49 -13.32 0.96 -13.03
C GLY A 49 -12.33 1.85 -12.26
N GLU A 50 -11.36 2.42 -12.96
CA GLU A 50 -10.40 3.39 -12.38
C GLU A 50 -11.14 4.57 -11.75
N ASP A 51 -12.18 5.09 -12.38
CA ASP A 51 -12.97 6.19 -11.82
C ASP A 51 -13.65 5.81 -10.50
N ALA A 52 -14.15 4.57 -10.37
CA ALA A 52 -14.74 4.07 -9.13
C ALA A 52 -13.67 3.93 -8.02
N VAL A 53 -12.50 3.37 -8.36
CA VAL A 53 -11.33 3.29 -7.46
C VAL A 53 -10.94 4.69 -6.97
N LEU A 54 -10.82 5.65 -7.89
CA LEU A 54 -10.44 7.02 -7.57
C LEU A 54 -11.53 7.77 -6.82
N ALA A 55 -12.81 7.49 -7.06
CA ALA A 55 -13.90 8.05 -6.29
C ALA A 55 -13.82 7.65 -4.81
N VAL A 56 -13.55 6.37 -4.53
CA VAL A 56 -13.33 5.89 -3.16
C VAL A 56 -12.09 6.55 -2.56
N ALA A 57 -10.96 6.55 -3.27
CA ALA A 57 -9.73 7.18 -2.79
C ALA A 57 -9.93 8.68 -2.47
N ARG A 58 -10.62 9.43 -3.34
CA ARG A 58 -10.93 10.85 -3.10
C ARG A 58 -11.79 11.06 -1.86
N ALA A 59 -12.78 10.19 -1.63
CA ALA A 59 -13.59 10.24 -0.42
C ALA A 59 -12.76 10.00 0.86
N CYS A 60 -11.64 9.29 0.77
CA CYS A 60 -10.73 9.03 1.88
C CYS A 60 -9.68 10.12 2.13
N ILE A 61 -9.49 11.09 1.22
CA ILE A 61 -8.43 12.10 1.32
C ILE A 61 -8.53 12.90 2.62
N GLU A 62 -9.64 13.59 2.84
CA GLU A 62 -9.79 14.47 4.01
C GLU A 62 -9.83 13.70 5.34
N PRO A 63 -10.54 12.56 5.46
CA PRO A 63 -10.45 11.71 6.65
C PRO A 63 -9.00 11.27 6.96
N THR A 64 -8.25 10.83 5.94
CA THR A 64 -6.86 10.39 6.13
C THR A 64 -5.96 11.56 6.55
N ARG A 65 -6.10 12.72 5.89
CA ARG A 65 -5.36 13.95 6.22
C ARG A 65 -5.64 14.40 7.65
N ALA A 66 -6.90 14.39 8.08
CA ALA A 66 -7.30 14.79 9.43
C ALA A 66 -6.80 13.80 10.49
N HIS A 67 -6.81 12.50 10.19
CA HIS A 67 -6.39 11.46 11.13
C HIS A 67 -4.87 11.46 11.34
N HIS A 68 -4.08 11.58 10.27
CA HIS A 68 -2.62 11.52 10.36
C HIS A 68 -1.96 12.54 9.42
N PRO A 69 -1.87 13.83 9.84
CA PRO A 69 -1.39 14.91 8.97
C PRO A 69 0.03 14.70 8.44
N GLU A 70 0.94 14.20 9.28
CA GLU A 70 2.34 13.96 8.88
C GLU A 70 2.47 12.86 7.84
N GLY A 71 1.77 11.73 8.03
CA GLY A 71 1.77 10.66 7.03
C GLY A 71 1.06 11.05 5.73
N PHE A 72 0.03 11.90 5.80
CA PHE A 72 -0.59 12.44 4.59
C PHE A 72 0.35 13.39 3.84
N ALA A 73 1.14 14.20 4.55
CA ALA A 73 2.16 15.05 3.95
C ALA A 73 3.26 14.24 3.23
N GLU A 74 3.67 13.10 3.80
CA GLU A 74 4.55 12.13 3.15
C GLU A 74 3.91 11.55 1.88
N LEU A 75 2.64 11.15 1.94
CA LEU A 75 1.89 10.65 0.79
C LEU A 75 1.75 11.69 -0.35
N GLU A 76 1.52 12.96 0.00
CA GLU A 76 1.55 14.09 -0.95
C GLU A 76 2.95 14.31 -1.54
N GLY A 77 4.00 14.11 -0.73
CA GLY A 77 5.39 14.10 -1.20
C GLY A 77 5.60 13.03 -2.26
N ILE A 78 5.21 11.78 -1.98
CA ILE A 78 5.31 10.66 -2.93
C ILE A 78 4.58 11.01 -4.23
N ALA A 79 3.39 11.61 -4.15
CA ALA A 79 2.63 12.04 -5.32
C ALA A 79 3.40 13.06 -6.18
N ARG A 80 3.97 14.11 -5.56
CA ARG A 80 4.80 15.10 -6.26
C ARG A 80 6.03 14.45 -6.90
N GLY A 81 6.78 13.66 -6.12
CA GLY A 81 7.99 13.01 -6.58
C GLY A 81 7.75 11.98 -7.68
N ALA A 82 6.64 11.25 -7.64
CA ALA A 82 6.26 10.31 -8.68
C ALA A 82 5.61 10.98 -9.89
N GLY A 83 5.19 12.25 -9.79
CA GLY A 83 4.42 12.92 -10.83
C GLY A 83 3.04 12.32 -11.05
N LEU A 84 2.43 11.77 -9.99
CA LEU A 84 1.08 11.20 -10.03
C LEU A 84 0.13 12.01 -9.13
N PRO A 85 -1.17 12.07 -9.48
CA PRO A 85 -2.20 12.58 -8.59
C PRO A 85 -2.23 11.87 -7.23
N VAL A 86 -2.53 12.60 -6.17
CA VAL A 86 -2.55 12.08 -4.79
C VAL A 86 -3.58 10.97 -4.58
N ASP A 87 -4.71 11.01 -5.28
CA ASP A 87 -5.74 9.98 -5.25
C ASP A 87 -5.24 8.65 -5.83
N LYS A 88 -4.35 8.67 -6.84
CA LYS A 88 -3.67 7.47 -7.34
C LYS A 88 -2.72 6.87 -6.31
N ILE A 89 -1.93 7.70 -5.62
CA ILE A 89 -1.03 7.22 -4.56
C ILE A 89 -1.82 6.66 -3.39
N LEU A 90 -2.88 7.34 -2.98
CA LEU A 90 -3.77 6.87 -1.93
C LEU A 90 -4.46 5.57 -2.33
N ALA A 91 -4.90 5.45 -3.59
CA ALA A 91 -5.50 4.23 -4.11
C ALA A 91 -4.56 3.02 -4.05
N MET A 92 -3.27 3.21 -4.32
CA MET A 92 -2.30 2.14 -4.13
C MET A 92 -2.13 1.75 -2.67
N ASN A 93 -1.98 2.74 -1.78
CA ASN A 93 -1.70 2.48 -0.37
C ASN A 93 -2.91 1.86 0.35
N GLY A 94 -4.13 2.27 0.01
CA GLY A 94 -5.39 1.75 0.55
C GLY A 94 -6.00 0.61 -0.27
N LEU A 95 -5.19 -0.14 -1.05
CA LEU A 95 -5.69 -1.17 -1.97
C LEU A 95 -6.67 -2.16 -1.31
N THR A 96 -6.37 -2.61 -0.09
CA THR A 96 -7.17 -3.59 0.65
C THR A 96 -8.53 -3.05 1.05
N ASP A 97 -8.61 -1.79 1.46
CA ASP A 97 -9.87 -1.15 1.84
C ASP A 97 -10.69 -0.80 0.59
N ILE A 98 -10.03 -0.31 -0.46
CA ILE A 98 -10.70 0.11 -1.68
C ILE A 98 -11.33 -1.08 -2.40
N ARG A 99 -10.62 -2.21 -2.51
CA ARG A 99 -11.17 -3.42 -3.15
C ARG A 99 -12.41 -3.93 -2.39
N ASP A 100 -12.39 -3.87 -1.05
CA ASP A 100 -13.50 -4.29 -0.20
C ASP A 100 -14.71 -3.35 -0.34
N VAL A 101 -14.48 -2.04 -0.40
CA VAL A 101 -15.54 -1.05 -0.66
C VAL A 101 -16.15 -1.23 -2.05
N LEU A 102 -15.35 -1.51 -3.07
CA LEU A 102 -15.83 -1.76 -4.44
C LEU A 102 -16.65 -3.05 -4.56
N ALA A 103 -16.37 -4.04 -3.71
CA ALA A 103 -17.09 -5.30 -3.63
C ALA A 103 -18.23 -5.28 -2.58
N TRP A 104 -18.53 -4.12 -1.98
CA TRP A 104 -19.44 -4.05 -0.84
C TRP A 104 -20.81 -4.66 -1.13
N GLY A 105 -21.25 -5.57 -0.26
CA GLY A 105 -22.51 -6.30 -0.40
C GLY A 105 -22.42 -7.58 -1.26
N GLY A 106 -21.24 -7.92 -1.78
CA GLY A 106 -20.94 -9.24 -2.32
C GLY A 106 -20.22 -10.16 -1.33
N ASP A 107 -19.62 -11.23 -1.85
CA ASP A 107 -18.89 -12.20 -1.03
C ASP A 107 -17.53 -11.64 -0.61
N LEU A 108 -17.15 -11.81 0.66
CA LEU A 108 -15.85 -11.35 1.13
C LEU A 108 -14.73 -12.23 0.56
N GLU A 109 -13.70 -11.57 0.04
CA GLU A 109 -12.49 -12.26 -0.38
C GLU A 109 -11.78 -12.86 0.85
N SER A 110 -11.51 -14.16 0.82
CA SER A 110 -10.78 -14.87 1.87
C SER A 110 -9.34 -15.22 1.46
N ALA A 111 -8.93 -14.83 0.25
CA ALA A 111 -7.65 -15.21 -0.34
C ALA A 111 -6.54 -14.20 -0.02
N GLY A 112 -6.02 -14.26 1.21
CA GLY A 112 -4.77 -13.62 1.61
C GLY A 112 -4.05 -14.50 2.62
N GLY A 113 -2.74 -14.71 2.42
CA GLY A 113 -1.95 -15.59 3.26
C GLY A 113 -0.85 -14.84 4.01
N CYS A 114 -0.77 -15.06 5.31
CA CYS A 114 0.44 -14.81 6.06
C CYS A 114 0.53 -15.83 7.19
N SER A 115 1.75 -16.25 7.50
CA SER A 115 2.05 -17.02 8.71
C SER A 115 2.99 -16.19 9.57
N ALA A 116 2.63 -15.96 10.83
CA ALA A 116 3.45 -15.20 11.77
C ALA A 116 3.74 -16.00 13.03
N PHE A 117 4.89 -15.75 13.64
CA PHE A 117 5.27 -16.36 14.91
C PHE A 117 5.98 -15.36 15.82
N VAL A 118 5.88 -15.60 17.13
CA VAL A 118 6.65 -14.92 18.17
C VAL A 118 7.09 -15.96 19.19
N VAL A 119 8.37 -15.92 19.58
CA VAL A 119 8.95 -16.75 20.64
C VAL A 119 9.55 -15.83 21.68
N SER A 120 9.06 -15.91 22.92
CA SER A 120 9.56 -15.13 24.06
C SER A 120 11.01 -15.52 24.41
N GLY A 121 11.79 -14.57 24.93
CA GLY A 121 13.22 -14.77 25.23
C GLY A 121 13.53 -15.94 26.16
N ASP A 122 12.68 -16.22 27.14
CA ASP A 122 12.86 -17.35 28.07
C ASP A 122 12.78 -18.73 27.38
N TRP A 123 12.28 -18.76 26.14
CA TRP A 123 12.18 -19.94 25.30
C TRP A 123 13.21 -19.96 24.17
N THR A 124 14.13 -18.99 24.12
CA THR A 124 15.19 -18.92 23.10
C THR A 124 16.57 -19.07 23.73
N GLN A 125 17.50 -19.73 23.02
CA GLN A 125 18.86 -19.93 23.51
C GLN A 125 19.62 -18.61 23.72
N SER A 126 19.27 -17.57 22.95
CA SER A 126 19.91 -16.26 23.05
C SER A 126 19.36 -15.39 24.18
N GLY A 127 18.25 -15.81 24.83
CA GLY A 127 17.50 -14.97 25.77
C GLY A 127 16.76 -13.80 25.10
N LYS A 128 16.78 -13.69 23.76
CA LYS A 128 16.16 -12.60 23.00
C LYS A 128 14.83 -13.06 22.41
N LEU A 129 13.87 -12.14 22.32
CA LEU A 129 12.64 -12.36 21.57
C LEU A 129 12.96 -12.62 20.10
N LEU A 130 12.33 -13.65 19.52
CA LEU A 130 12.36 -13.93 18.09
C LEU A 130 10.96 -13.75 17.50
N CYS A 131 10.86 -13.05 16.38
CA CYS A 131 9.60 -12.89 15.66
C CYS A 131 9.85 -12.89 14.16
N GLY A 132 8.84 -13.29 13.39
CA GLY A 132 8.89 -13.25 11.94
C GLY A 132 7.53 -13.54 11.32
N GLN A 133 7.40 -13.21 10.03
CA GLN A 133 6.26 -13.63 9.23
C GLN A 133 6.64 -13.97 7.79
N THR A 134 5.78 -14.75 7.13
CA THR A 134 5.68 -14.78 5.67
C THR A 134 4.65 -13.76 5.20
N TRP A 135 4.77 -13.36 3.94
CA TRP A 135 3.74 -12.61 3.25
C TRP A 135 3.49 -13.25 1.89
N ASP A 136 2.33 -13.90 1.76
CA ASP A 136 2.01 -14.71 0.60
C ASP A 136 1.36 -13.79 -0.46
N LEU A 137 2.19 -12.98 -1.09
CA LEU A 137 1.79 -12.05 -2.13
C LEU A 137 1.70 -12.68 -3.50
N ALA A 138 0.90 -12.08 -4.39
CA ALA A 138 1.03 -12.28 -5.81
C ALA A 138 2.46 -11.95 -6.26
N SER A 139 3.10 -12.89 -6.98
CA SER A 139 4.52 -12.86 -7.33
C SER A 139 4.91 -11.66 -8.19
N ASP A 140 3.95 -11.02 -8.86
CA ASP A 140 4.15 -9.84 -9.69
C ASP A 140 4.38 -8.54 -8.89
N ASN A 141 4.20 -8.58 -7.56
CA ASN A 141 4.60 -7.49 -6.65
C ASN A 141 6.07 -7.57 -6.23
N MET A 142 6.71 -8.75 -6.31
CA MET A 142 8.08 -8.97 -5.82
C MET A 142 9.12 -7.99 -6.39
N PRO A 143 9.08 -7.59 -7.68
CA PRO A 143 10.01 -6.59 -8.22
C PRO A 143 9.92 -5.21 -7.55
N HIS A 144 8.80 -4.91 -6.89
CA HIS A 144 8.53 -3.63 -6.23
C HIS A 144 8.82 -3.64 -4.72
N VAL A 145 9.34 -4.75 -4.18
CA VAL A 145 9.68 -4.86 -2.75
C VAL A 145 11.03 -4.19 -2.46
N LEU A 146 11.00 -3.18 -1.60
CA LEU A 146 12.15 -2.37 -1.22
C LEU A 146 12.26 -2.30 0.31
N GLY A 147 13.50 -2.23 0.79
CA GLY A 147 13.76 -1.77 2.16
C GLY A 147 13.80 -0.24 2.17
N VAL A 148 13.15 0.38 3.16
CA VAL A 148 13.19 1.83 3.34
C VAL A 148 13.69 2.11 4.76
N HIS A 149 14.72 2.95 4.85
CA HIS A 149 15.21 3.53 6.08
C HIS A 149 14.86 5.03 6.06
N ARG A 150 14.25 5.52 7.13
CA ARG A 150 13.79 6.89 7.29
C ARG A 150 14.19 7.42 8.65
#